data_AF-A0A4P8IN27-F1
#
_entry.id   AF-A0A4P8IN27-F1
#
_cell.length_a   1.000
_cell.length_b   1.000
_cell.length_c   1.000
_cell.angle_alpha   90.00
_cell.angle_beta   90.00
_cell.angle_gamma   90.00
#
_symmetry.space_group_name_H-M   'P 1'
#
loop_
_entity.id
_entity.type
_entity.pdbx_description
1 polymer ?
#
loop_
_entity_poly.entity_id
_entity_poly.type
_entity_poly.pdbx_seq_one_letter_code
_entity_poly.pdbx_strand_id
1 'polypeptide(L)'
;MAMVNAYIPQPTQLMFETDEGQRVASGCIEFGGWNHREKSLAPIHVEALSRMPGAPALTWVLDSLAAAAEAGRLDADRYIEQLFASKSDLRDFRLMLRDAGADAWVNDRHHNAVRKLGNAEFDVSTYPGMANIFDPA
;
A
#
# COMPACT_ATOMS: atom_id res chain seq x y z
N MET A 1 -15.87 -15.77 37.60
CA MET A 1 -16.33 -15.00 36.41
C MET A 1 -15.08 -14.55 35.67
N ALA A 2 -14.79 -15.13 34.50
CA ALA A 2 -13.66 -14.69 33.69
C ALA A 2 -14.00 -13.32 33.09
N MET A 3 -13.11 -12.34 33.26
CA MET A 3 -13.21 -11.07 32.54
C MET A 3 -13.09 -11.38 31.05
N VAL A 4 -14.16 -11.14 30.31
CA VAL A 4 -14.08 -11.02 28.86
C VAL A 4 -13.22 -9.78 28.62
N ASN A 5 -11.95 -9.98 28.26
CA ASN A 5 -11.13 -8.90 27.74
C ASN A 5 -11.86 -8.38 26.50
N ALA A 6 -12.47 -7.20 26.62
CA ALA A 6 -13.06 -6.53 25.47
C ALA A 6 -11.95 -6.36 24.43
N TYR A 7 -12.19 -6.84 23.20
CA TYR A 7 -11.28 -6.60 22.09
C TYR A 7 -11.12 -5.09 21.92
N ILE A 8 -9.89 -4.60 22.08
CA ILE A 8 -9.53 -3.22 21.76
C ILE A 8 -8.97 -3.25 20.34
N PRO A 9 -9.67 -2.72 19.33
CA PRO A 9 -9.14 -2.64 17.98
C PRO A 9 -7.80 -1.90 18.01
N GLN A 10 -6.74 -2.56 17.55
CA GLN A 10 -5.45 -1.90 17.33
C GLN A 10 -5.42 -1.41 15.89
N PRO A 11 -5.05 -0.15 15.63
CA PRO A 11 -4.82 0.31 14.27
C PRO A 11 -3.79 -0.60 13.60
N THR A 12 -4.02 -0.97 12.34
CA THR A 12 -2.99 -1.71 11.60
C THR A 12 -1.73 -0.85 11.49
N GLN A 13 -0.61 -1.36 11.99
CA GLN A 13 0.66 -0.66 11.90
C GLN A 13 1.17 -0.72 10.46
N LEU A 14 1.61 0.42 9.93
CA LEU A 14 2.40 0.41 8.69
C LEU A 14 3.84 0.04 9.04
N MET A 15 4.59 -0.49 8.08
CA MET A 15 5.98 -0.90 8.28
C MET A 15 6.85 0.25 8.80
N PHE A 16 6.53 1.50 8.47
CA PHE A 16 7.28 2.68 8.94
C PHE A 16 7.18 2.94 10.44
N GLU A 17 6.24 2.29 11.13
CA GLU A 17 5.93 2.53 12.54
C GLU A 17 6.61 1.51 13.46
N THR A 18 7.36 0.56 12.90
CA THR A 18 8.10 -0.46 13.65
C THR A 18 9.59 -0.40 13.31
N ASP A 19 10.47 -0.72 14.26
CA ASP A 19 11.92 -0.73 14.02
C ASP A 19 12.33 -1.74 12.94
N GLU A 20 11.66 -2.89 12.90
CA GLU A 20 11.89 -3.92 11.88
C GLU A 20 11.40 -3.46 10.52
N GLY A 21 10.17 -2.95 10.44
CA GLY A 21 9.62 -2.45 9.18
C GLY A 21 10.38 -1.23 8.66
N GLN A 22 10.93 -0.36 9.51
CA GLN A 22 11.80 0.74 9.08
C GLN A 22 13.11 0.25 8.45
N ARG A 23 13.69 -0.85 8.96
CA ARG A 23 14.89 -1.46 8.35
C ARG A 23 14.57 -2.00 6.95
N VAL A 24 13.44 -2.69 6.82
CA VAL A 24 12.97 -3.22 5.53
C VAL A 24 12.65 -2.09 4.55
N ALA A 25 11.93 -1.06 5.01
CA ALA A 25 11.61 0.15 4.26
C ALA A 25 12.86 0.87 3.73
N SER A 26 13.91 0.97 4.54
CA SER A 26 15.18 1.58 4.13
C SER A 26 15.85 0.84 2.98
N GLY A 27 15.66 -0.48 2.87
CA GLY A 27 16.14 -1.28 1.73
C GLY A 27 15.26 -1.14 0.48
N CYS A 28 14.05 -0.60 0.60
CA CYS A 28 13.14 -0.41 -0.53
C CYS A 28 13.18 1.03 -1.08
N ILE A 29 13.73 1.99 -0.31
CA ILE A 29 13.64 3.42 -0.60
C ILE A 29 14.29 3.83 -1.93
N GLU A 30 15.30 3.07 -2.39
CA GLU A 30 15.97 3.31 -3.68
C GLU A 30 15.05 3.06 -4.88
N PHE A 31 13.99 2.28 -4.69
CA PHE A 31 12.97 2.00 -5.70
C PHE A 31 11.79 2.98 -5.67
N GLY A 32 11.90 4.08 -4.90
CA GLY A 32 10.81 5.02 -4.67
C GLY A 32 9.87 4.57 -3.55
N GLY A 33 8.74 5.26 -3.38
CA GLY A 33 7.77 5.03 -2.32
C GLY A 33 7.79 6.10 -1.25
N TRP A 34 7.19 5.78 -0.10
CA TRP A 34 7.05 6.75 0.99
C TRP A 34 8.34 6.89 1.80
N ASN A 35 8.88 8.11 1.82
CA ASN A 35 9.96 8.48 2.73
C ASN A 35 9.36 8.97 4.05
N HIS A 36 9.41 8.12 5.08
CA HIS A 36 8.85 8.45 6.39
C HIS A 36 9.55 9.62 7.09
N ARG A 37 10.83 9.86 6.81
CA ARG A 37 11.59 10.96 7.43
C ARG A 37 11.27 12.30 6.78
N GLU A 38 11.26 12.33 5.46
CA GLU A 38 11.03 13.56 4.67
C GLU A 38 9.54 13.86 4.44
N LYS A 39 8.66 12.89 4.75
CA LYS A 39 7.21 12.97 4.49
C LYS A 39 6.91 13.31 3.03
N SER A 40 7.63 12.63 2.14
CA SER A 40 7.58 12.76 0.69
C SER A 40 7.27 11.41 0.05
N LEU A 41 6.62 11.45 -1.12
CA LEU A 41 6.34 10.29 -1.94
C LEU A 41 7.14 10.42 -3.25
N ALA A 42 7.91 9.39 -3.58
CA ALA A 42 8.52 9.24 -4.89
C ALA A 42 7.81 8.12 -5.67
N PRO A 43 7.68 8.22 -7.01
CA PRO A 43 7.10 7.16 -7.82
C PRO A 43 7.86 5.84 -7.66
N ILE A 44 7.13 4.73 -7.52
CA ILE A 44 7.69 3.41 -7.23
C ILE A 44 8.02 2.66 -8.53
N HIS A 45 9.24 2.13 -8.61
CA HIS A 45 9.70 1.20 -9.63
C HIS A 45 9.41 -0.25 -9.20
N VAL A 46 8.14 -0.65 -9.30
CA VAL A 46 7.62 -1.96 -8.85
C VAL A 46 8.32 -3.12 -9.56
N GLU A 47 8.59 -3.01 -10.87
CA GLU A 47 9.27 -4.06 -11.62
C GLU A 47 10.66 -4.34 -11.02
N ALA A 48 11.42 -3.27 -10.77
CA ALA A 48 12.76 -3.36 -10.19
C ALA A 48 12.73 -3.89 -8.75
N LEU A 49 11.80 -3.39 -7.92
CA LEU A 49 11.60 -3.83 -6.55
C LEU A 49 11.25 -5.33 -6.49
N SER A 50 10.41 -5.82 -7.39
CA SER A 50 9.98 -7.23 -7.42
C SER A 50 11.11 -8.23 -7.71
N ARG A 51 12.18 -7.76 -8.36
CA ARG A 51 13.37 -8.57 -8.66
C ARG A 51 14.31 -8.72 -7.48
N MET A 52 14.17 -7.87 -6.46
CA MET A 52 14.97 -7.96 -5.25
C MET A 52 14.49 -9.17 -4.41
N PRO A 53 15.36 -10.16 -4.14
CA PRO A 53 14.98 -11.32 -3.36
C PRO A 53 14.49 -10.93 -1.96
N GLY A 54 13.28 -11.39 -1.61
CA GLY A 54 12.68 -11.13 -0.30
C GLY A 54 12.12 -9.72 -0.10
N ALA A 55 12.09 -8.88 -1.13
CA ALA A 55 11.46 -7.57 -1.03
C ALA A 55 9.95 -7.70 -0.79
N PRO A 56 9.37 -6.97 0.19
CA PRO A 56 7.94 -7.00 0.46
C PRO A 56 7.19 -6.08 -0.51
N ALA A 57 7.31 -6.29 -1.83
CA ALA A 57 6.88 -5.32 -2.83
C ALA A 57 5.39 -4.91 -2.70
N LEU A 58 4.50 -5.88 -2.46
CA LEU A 58 3.09 -5.62 -2.23
C LEU A 58 2.84 -4.71 -1.01
N THR A 59 3.41 -5.08 0.14
CA THR A 59 3.29 -4.31 1.38
C THR A 59 3.95 -2.94 1.25
N TRP A 60 5.11 -2.84 0.57
CA TRP A 60 5.80 -1.56 0.34
C TRP A 60 4.93 -0.55 -0.40
N VAL A 61 4.31 -0.98 -1.50
CA VAL A 61 3.45 -0.11 -2.31
C VAL A 61 2.21 0.30 -1.53
N LEU A 62 1.54 -0.64 -0.86
CA LEU A 62 0.31 -0.38 -0.12
C LEU A 62 0.53 0.48 1.13
N ASP A 63 1.60 0.22 1.89
CA ASP A 63 1.95 1.05 3.04
C ASP A 63 2.35 2.45 2.58
N SER A 64 3.08 2.57 1.46
CA SER A 64 3.44 3.87 0.88
C SER A 64 2.20 4.65 0.44
N LEU A 65 1.24 3.97 -0.19
CA LEU A 65 -0.06 4.53 -0.56
C LEU A 65 -0.81 5.04 0.68
N ALA A 66 -0.91 4.22 1.72
CA ALA A 66 -1.62 4.58 2.94
C ALA A 66 -0.97 5.76 3.67
N ALA A 67 0.35 5.71 3.86
CA ALA A 67 1.08 6.80 4.51
C ALA A 67 0.97 8.12 3.72
N ALA A 68 1.07 8.07 2.40
CA ALA A 68 0.94 9.26 1.55
C ALA A 68 -0.49 9.82 1.54
N ALA A 69 -1.51 8.95 1.53
CA ALA A 69 -2.92 9.36 1.65
C ALA A 69 -3.22 10.00 3.00
N GLU A 70 -2.70 9.45 4.09
CA GLU A 70 -2.86 10.01 5.43
C GLU A 70 -2.14 11.34 5.60
N ALA A 71 -0.97 11.50 4.97
CA ALA A 71 -0.22 12.74 4.97
C ALA A 71 -0.77 13.81 3.99
N GLY A 72 -1.84 13.50 3.24
CA GLY A 72 -2.42 14.42 2.25
C GLY A 72 -1.46 14.73 1.09
N ARG A 73 -0.58 13.79 0.74
CA ARG A 73 0.40 13.93 -0.35
C ARG A 73 -0.08 13.36 -1.68
N LEU A 74 -1.18 12.61 -1.68
CA LEU A 74 -1.81 12.08 -2.88
C LEU A 74 -2.94 12.99 -3.35
N ASP A 75 -2.96 13.19 -4.65
CA ASP A 75 -4.05 13.82 -5.39
C ASP A 75 -4.94 12.74 -5.99
N ALA A 76 -6.26 12.80 -5.77
CA ALA A 76 -7.18 11.75 -6.19
C ALA A 76 -7.24 11.56 -7.73
N ASP A 77 -6.97 12.60 -8.52
CA ASP A 77 -6.99 12.51 -9.98
C ASP A 77 -5.64 12.07 -10.55
N ARG A 78 -4.56 12.19 -9.76
CA ARG A 78 -3.18 11.96 -10.22
C ARG A 78 -2.42 10.90 -9.43
N TYR A 79 -3.05 10.23 -8.47
CA TYR A 79 -2.36 9.31 -7.57
C TYR A 79 -1.61 8.19 -8.30
N ILE A 80 -2.13 7.72 -9.43
CA ILE A 80 -1.46 6.70 -10.25
C ILE A 80 -0.10 7.21 -10.74
N GLU A 81 -0.06 8.44 -11.27
CA GLU A 81 1.18 9.07 -11.75
C GLU A 81 2.13 9.42 -10.61
N GLN A 82 1.60 9.68 -9.41
CA GLN A 82 2.39 9.98 -8.22
C GLN A 82 2.98 8.71 -7.59
N LEU A 83 2.25 7.60 -7.62
CA LEU A 83 2.61 6.36 -6.93
C LEU A 83 3.48 5.44 -7.79
N PHE A 84 3.31 5.42 -9.12
CA PHE A 84 4.02 4.50 -10.01
C PHE A 84 4.95 5.26 -10.96
N ALA A 85 6.18 4.77 -11.09
CA ALA A 85 7.16 5.39 -12.00
C ALA A 85 6.82 5.19 -13.48
N SER A 86 6.03 4.15 -13.80
CA SER A 86 5.60 3.85 -15.17
C SER A 86 4.30 3.07 -15.21
N LYS A 87 3.71 2.95 -16.41
CA LYS A 87 2.54 2.09 -16.66
C LYS A 87 2.85 0.60 -16.50
N SER A 88 4.10 0.16 -16.75
CA SER A 88 4.50 -1.22 -16.48
C SER A 88 4.56 -1.50 -14.98
N ASP A 89 5.07 -0.56 -14.18
CA ASP A 89 5.08 -0.70 -12.71
C ASP A 89 3.66 -0.82 -12.13
N LEU A 90 2.71 -0.03 -12.65
CA LEU A 90 1.29 -0.17 -12.31
C LEU A 90 0.76 -1.56 -12.67
N ARG A 91 1.08 -2.06 -13.86
CA ARG A 91 0.64 -3.39 -14.32
C ARG A 91 1.23 -4.50 -13.44
N ASP A 92 2.50 -4.42 -13.09
CA ASP A 92 3.16 -5.42 -12.25
C ASP A 92 2.57 -5.43 -10.84
N PHE A 93 2.30 -4.25 -10.27
CA PHE A 93 1.61 -4.15 -8.99
C PHE A 93 0.21 -4.80 -9.03
N ARG A 94 -0.54 -4.61 -10.13
CA ARG A 94 -1.85 -5.26 -10.30
C ARG A 94 -1.75 -6.79 -10.33
N LEU A 95 -0.71 -7.34 -10.94
CA LEU A 95 -0.46 -8.78 -10.92
C LEU A 95 -0.20 -9.25 -9.47
N MET A 96 0.62 -8.52 -8.72
CA MET A 96 0.85 -8.82 -7.29
C MET A 96 -0.44 -8.80 -6.47
N LEU A 97 -1.33 -7.82 -6.69
CA LEU A 97 -2.63 -7.75 -6.00
C LEU A 97 -3.50 -8.97 -6.32
N ARG A 98 -3.55 -9.40 -7.59
CA ARG A 98 -4.31 -10.59 -8.02
C ARG A 98 -3.72 -11.88 -7.44
N ASP A 99 -2.40 -11.94 -7.31
CA ASP A 99 -1.67 -13.11 -6.83
C ASP A 99 -1.59 -13.20 -5.29
N ALA A 100 -1.97 -12.15 -4.56
CA ALA A 100 -1.96 -12.09 -3.10
C ALA A 100 -2.87 -13.15 -2.42
N GLY A 101 -3.71 -13.83 -3.19
CA GLY A 101 -4.64 -14.85 -2.73
C GLY A 101 -5.95 -14.26 -2.20
N ALA A 102 -7.06 -14.96 -2.42
CA ALA A 102 -8.39 -14.47 -2.03
C ALA A 102 -8.58 -14.37 -0.51
N ASP A 103 -7.77 -15.09 0.28
CA ASP A 103 -7.81 -15.08 1.74
C ASP A 103 -7.06 -13.88 2.36
N ALA A 104 -6.35 -13.09 1.54
CA ALA A 104 -5.61 -11.93 2.00
C ALA A 104 -6.53 -10.71 2.09
N TRP A 105 -7.02 -10.44 3.30
CA TRP A 105 -7.85 -9.29 3.61
C TRP A 105 -7.05 -7.99 3.54
N VAL A 106 -7.70 -6.97 2.98
CA VAL A 106 -7.18 -5.60 2.99
C VAL A 106 -7.22 -5.09 4.42
N ASN A 107 -6.13 -4.50 4.90
CA ASN A 107 -6.16 -3.85 6.21
C ASN A 107 -6.90 -2.51 6.17
N ASP A 108 -7.34 -2.02 7.32
CA ASP A 108 -8.17 -0.83 7.42
C ASP A 108 -7.51 0.42 6.81
N ARG A 109 -6.18 0.55 6.91
CA ARG A 109 -5.45 1.72 6.40
C ARG A 109 -5.32 1.69 4.88
N HIS A 110 -5.05 0.54 4.30
CA HIS A 110 -5.04 0.35 2.85
C HIS A 110 -6.43 0.62 2.27
N HIS A 111 -7.47 0.06 2.90
CA HIS A 111 -8.86 0.29 2.51
C HIS A 111 -9.23 1.78 2.59
N ASN A 112 -8.90 2.45 3.70
CA ASN A 112 -9.18 3.88 3.86
C ASN A 112 -8.40 4.77 2.88
N ALA A 113 -7.15 4.41 2.57
CA ALA A 113 -6.35 5.13 1.59
C ALA A 113 -7.01 5.11 0.20
N VAL A 114 -7.43 3.93 -0.24
CA VAL A 114 -8.14 3.74 -1.50
C VAL A 114 -9.46 4.51 -1.54
N ARG A 115 -10.26 4.47 -0.45
CA ARG A 115 -11.52 5.22 -0.38
C ARG A 115 -11.32 6.73 -0.49
N LYS A 116 -10.24 7.27 0.09
CA LYS A 116 -9.91 8.70 0.00
C LYS A 116 -9.54 9.14 -1.43
N LEU A 117 -9.11 8.23 -2.28
CA LEU A 117 -8.77 8.48 -3.68
C LEU A 117 -9.98 8.43 -4.62
N GLY A 118 -11.21 8.64 -4.10
CA GLY A 118 -12.43 8.69 -4.92
C GLY A 118 -13.07 7.33 -5.20
N ASN A 119 -12.47 6.21 -4.75
CA ASN A 119 -13.03 4.86 -4.92
C ASN A 119 -14.02 4.49 -3.81
N ALA A 120 -14.82 5.46 -3.34
CA ALA A 120 -15.73 5.27 -2.22
C ALA A 120 -16.85 4.24 -2.49
N GLU A 121 -17.10 3.92 -3.76
CA GLU A 121 -18.11 2.95 -4.21
C GLU A 121 -17.58 1.52 -4.33
N PHE A 122 -16.26 1.31 -4.29
CA PHE A 122 -15.69 -0.03 -4.35
C PHE A 122 -15.62 -0.64 -2.94
N ASP A 123 -16.51 -1.59 -2.66
CA ASP A 123 -16.41 -2.46 -1.48
C ASP A 123 -15.32 -3.50 -1.71
N VAL A 124 -14.07 -3.13 -1.41
CA VAL A 124 -12.89 -3.99 -1.59
C VAL A 124 -12.38 -4.51 -0.26
N SER A 125 -12.73 -5.77 0.01
CA SER A 125 -12.34 -6.50 1.22
C SER A 125 -11.05 -7.31 1.06
N THR A 126 -10.62 -7.59 -0.17
CA THR A 126 -9.45 -8.44 -0.47
C THR A 126 -8.49 -7.74 -1.45
N TYR A 127 -7.19 -8.05 -1.34
CA TYR A 127 -6.19 -7.48 -2.26
C TYR A 127 -6.47 -7.79 -3.74
N PRO A 128 -6.91 -9.01 -4.13
CA PRO A 128 -7.34 -9.26 -5.50
C PRO A 128 -8.51 -8.37 -5.95
N GLY A 129 -9.48 -8.11 -5.06
CA GLY A 129 -10.57 -7.18 -5.34
C GLY A 129 -10.06 -5.75 -5.59
N MET A 130 -9.03 -5.32 -4.85
CA MET A 130 -8.41 -4.01 -4.99
C MET A 130 -7.74 -3.81 -6.36
N ALA A 131 -7.33 -4.87 -7.05
CA ALA A 131 -6.67 -4.77 -8.35
C ALA A 131 -7.50 -4.03 -9.41
N ASN A 132 -8.83 -4.05 -9.30
CA ASN A 132 -9.75 -3.40 -10.24
C ASN A 132 -9.75 -1.87 -10.13
N ILE A 133 -9.39 -1.32 -8.97
CA ILE A 133 -9.28 0.14 -8.78
C ILE A 133 -8.13 0.73 -9.61
N PHE A 134 -7.09 -0.08 -9.83
CA PHE A 134 -5.94 0.29 -10.63
C PHE A 134 -6.15 0.00 -12.13
N ASP A 135 -7.39 -0.29 -12.52
CA ASP A 135 -7.82 -0.57 -13.89
C ASP A 135 -8.96 0.37 -14.28
N PRO A 136 -8.69 1.66 -14.58
CA PRO A 136 -9.72 2.49 -15.18
C PRO A 136 -9.98 1.93 -16.58
N ALA A 137 -11.16 1.34 -16.76
CA ALA A 137 -11.70 0.96 -18.06
C ALA A 137 -11.66 2.13 -19.07
#